data_AF-A0A7V9GEC3-F1
#
_entry.id   AF-A0A7V9GEC3-F1
#
_cell.length_a   1.000
_cell.length_b   1.000
_cell.length_c   1.000
_cell.angle_alpha   90.00
_cell.angle_beta   90.00
_cell.angle_gamma   90.00
#
_symmetry.space_group_name_H-M   'P 1'
#
loop_
_entity.id
_entity.type
_entity.pdbx_description
1 polymer ?
#
loop_
_entity_poly.entity_id
_entity_poly.type
_entity_poly.pdbx_seq_one_letter_code
_entity_poly.pdbx_strand_id
1 'polypeptide(L)'
;MADDGPTTETTTTARSGKRDDVDARTGPVSALPPVGARVIAFAAIVVAGICGGLIGFALVDIQYVGDSSTPLAIGALVGAVISALGVSVVAVLVLRAMGEWRTIEHGRAGRRTGRGVGEDSAPHPRLRPRPAPGPALPTGADRPGELER
;
A
#
# COMPACT_ATOMS: atom_id res chain seq x y z
N MET A 1 64.20 -22.05 7.01
CA MET A 1 64.16 -20.90 7.93
C MET A 1 63.85 -19.68 7.07
N ALA A 2 62.60 -19.20 7.17
CA ALA A 2 61.96 -18.05 6.51
C ALA A 2 61.96 -18.07 4.96
N ASP A 3 60.87 -18.25 4.23
CA ASP A 3 59.58 -17.50 4.22
C ASP A 3 59.77 -15.99 4.00
N ASP A 4 59.42 -15.54 2.79
CA ASP A 4 58.71 -14.28 2.51
C ASP A 4 58.59 -14.16 0.98
N GLY A 5 57.50 -14.71 0.44
CA GLY A 5 57.01 -14.26 -0.86
C GLY A 5 56.54 -12.80 -0.75
N PRO A 6 56.57 -11.99 -1.81
CA PRO A 6 55.92 -10.68 -1.78
C PRO A 6 54.41 -10.89 -1.64
N THR A 7 53.94 -10.80 -0.40
CA THR A 7 52.54 -10.70 -0.03
C THR A 7 51.95 -9.42 -0.63
N THR A 8 50.80 -9.59 -1.27
CA THR A 8 49.69 -8.63 -1.27
C THR A 8 49.99 -7.20 -1.69
N GLU A 9 49.81 -6.91 -2.98
CA GLU A 9 49.22 -5.62 -3.38
C GLU A 9 48.02 -5.89 -4.30
N THR A 10 46.96 -6.40 -3.69
CA THR A 10 45.61 -6.20 -4.21
C THR A 10 45.31 -4.71 -4.13
N THR A 11 45.69 -3.95 -5.16
CA THR A 11 45.26 -2.55 -5.35
C THR A 11 43.77 -2.55 -5.69
N THR A 12 42.95 -2.76 -4.66
CA THR A 12 41.51 -2.52 -4.62
C THR A 12 41.29 -1.20 -3.90
N THR A 13 41.68 -0.08 -4.51
CA THR A 13 41.29 1.25 -4.02
C THR A 13 41.23 2.20 -5.21
N ALA A 14 40.03 2.64 -5.59
CA ALA A 14 39.72 3.90 -6.33
C ALA A 14 38.46 3.84 -7.24
N ARG A 15 37.47 2.97 -6.96
CA ARG A 15 36.12 3.13 -7.54
C ARG A 15 35.02 2.73 -6.56
N SER A 16 35.03 3.36 -5.39
CA SER A 16 34.04 3.18 -4.33
C SER A 16 33.53 4.51 -3.74
N GLY A 17 33.52 5.58 -4.55
CA GLY A 17 32.99 6.90 -4.13
C GLY A 17 31.82 7.41 -4.97
N LYS A 18 31.34 6.61 -5.93
CA LYS A 18 30.18 6.96 -6.79
C LYS A 18 29.10 5.87 -6.83
N ARG A 19 29.31 4.78 -6.09
CA ARG A 19 28.35 3.66 -5.98
C ARG A 19 27.51 3.72 -4.71
N ASP A 20 27.85 4.59 -3.77
CA ASP A 20 27.20 4.64 -2.46
C ASP A 20 25.98 5.59 -2.49
N ASP A 21 25.96 6.58 -3.40
CA ASP A 21 24.84 7.50 -3.60
C ASP A 21 23.63 6.88 -4.33
N VAL A 22 23.85 5.76 -5.00
CA VAL A 22 22.80 4.97 -5.70
C VAL A 22 22.22 3.92 -4.76
N ASP A 23 23.02 3.40 -3.82
CA ASP A 23 22.58 2.43 -2.81
C ASP A 23 21.75 3.10 -1.69
N ALA A 24 22.07 4.35 -1.32
CA ALA A 24 21.27 5.11 -0.34
C ALA A 24 19.83 5.42 -0.81
N ARG A 25 19.57 5.44 -2.12
CA ARG A 25 18.20 5.57 -2.69
C ARG A 25 17.48 4.24 -2.89
N THR A 26 18.18 3.12 -2.64
CA THR A 26 17.72 1.75 -2.84
C THR A 26 17.82 0.91 -1.54
N GLY A 27 18.11 1.55 -0.40
CA GLY A 27 18.06 0.90 0.91
C GLY A 27 16.63 0.43 1.22
N PRO A 28 16.44 -0.73 1.89
CA PRO A 28 15.13 -1.31 2.11
C PRO A 28 14.19 -0.27 2.73
N VAL A 29 13.18 0.16 1.97
CA VAL A 29 12.03 0.87 2.54
C VAL A 29 11.56 0.01 3.68
N SER A 30 11.67 0.52 4.91
CA SER A 30 11.35 -0.18 6.14
C SER A 30 10.06 -0.98 5.94
N ALA A 31 10.21 -2.28 5.69
CA ALA A 31 9.12 -3.18 5.33
C ALA A 31 8.32 -3.61 6.57
N LEU A 32 8.53 -2.91 7.70
CA LEU A 32 7.69 -3.03 8.87
C LEU A 32 6.43 -2.20 8.61
N PRO A 33 5.25 -2.83 8.36
CA PRO A 33 3.98 -2.12 8.31
C PRO A 33 3.87 -1.09 9.44
N PRO A 34 3.42 0.14 9.15
CA PRO A 34 3.44 1.25 10.09
C PRO A 34 2.83 0.86 11.44
N VAL A 35 3.53 1.19 12.53
CA VAL A 35 3.21 0.72 13.88
C VAL A 35 1.78 1.08 14.29
N GLY A 36 1.36 2.31 14.00
CA GLY A 36 -0.01 2.77 14.30
C GLY A 36 -1.10 1.97 13.58
N ALA A 37 -0.80 1.47 12.39
CA ALA A 37 -1.71 0.64 11.60
C ALA A 37 -1.92 -0.73 12.27
N ARG A 38 -0.83 -1.32 12.81
CA ARG A 38 -0.89 -2.57 13.58
C ARG A 38 -1.66 -2.40 14.88
N VAL A 39 -1.48 -1.28 15.58
CA VAL A 39 -2.17 -0.98 16.84
C VAL A 39 -3.68 -0.89 16.64
N ILE A 40 -4.13 -0.17 15.61
CA ILE A 40 -5.58 -0.02 15.32
C ILE A 40 -6.18 -1.37 14.91
N ALA A 41 -5.48 -2.15 14.07
CA ALA A 41 -5.93 -3.48 13.69
C ALA A 41 -6.04 -4.41 14.91
N PHE A 42 -5.02 -4.41 15.76
CA PHE A 42 -5.02 -5.21 16.99
C PHE A 42 -6.16 -4.80 17.93
N ALA A 43 -6.37 -3.49 18.14
CA ALA A 43 -7.46 -2.99 18.96
C ALA A 43 -8.84 -3.44 18.43
N ALA A 44 -9.07 -3.34 17.12
CA ALA A 44 -10.31 -3.80 16.50
C ALA A 44 -10.55 -5.31 16.68
N ILE A 45 -9.51 -6.13 16.52
CA ILE A 45 -9.58 -7.58 16.70
C ILE A 45 -9.89 -7.94 18.16
N VAL A 46 -9.25 -7.26 19.13
CA VAL A 46 -9.50 -7.48 20.56
C VAL A 46 -10.94 -7.13 20.93
N VAL A 47 -11.42 -5.96 20.50
CA VAL A 47 -12.81 -5.53 20.78
C VAL A 47 -13.82 -6.49 20.13
N ALA A 48 -13.56 -6.93 18.90
CA ALA A 48 -14.40 -7.90 18.22
C ALA A 48 -14.40 -9.27 18.91
N GLY A 49 -13.25 -9.74 19.40
CA GLY A 49 -13.14 -10.98 20.15
C GLY A 49 -13.90 -10.93 21.47
N ILE A 50 -13.81 -9.81 22.22
CA ILE A 50 -14.58 -9.62 23.46
C ILE A 50 -16.09 -9.67 23.15
N CYS A 51 -16.54 -8.94 22.12
CA CYS A 51 -17.94 -8.93 21.72
C CYS A 51 -18.43 -10.34 21.30
N GLY A 52 -17.67 -11.04 20.44
CA GLY A 52 -17.97 -12.39 20.01
C GLY A 52 -18.01 -13.41 21.15
N GLY A 53 -17.12 -13.25 22.14
CA GLY A 53 -17.11 -14.10 23.33
C GLY A 53 -18.29 -13.86 24.25
N LEU A 54 -18.72 -12.61 24.44
CA LEU A 54 -19.94 -12.30 25.19
C LEU A 54 -21.19 -12.89 24.51
N ILE A 55 -21.25 -12.85 23.18
CA ILE A 55 -22.34 -13.47 22.42
C ILE A 55 -22.30 -15.00 22.58
N GLY A 56 -21.13 -15.62 22.43
CA GLY A 56 -20.96 -17.07 22.61
C GLY A 56 -21.29 -17.55 24.03
N PHE A 57 -20.95 -16.76 25.04
CA PHE A 57 -21.34 -16.97 26.43
C PHE A 57 -22.86 -16.96 26.59
N ALA A 58 -23.52 -15.90 26.11
CA ALA A 58 -24.98 -15.74 26.22
C ALA A 58 -25.74 -16.85 25.48
N LEU A 59 -25.21 -17.31 24.35
CA LEU A 59 -25.80 -18.43 23.62
C LEU A 59 -25.75 -19.73 24.42
N VAL A 60 -24.65 -20.03 25.10
CA VAL A 60 -24.58 -21.25 25.93
C VAL A 60 -25.41 -21.13 27.21
N ASP A 61 -25.42 -19.95 27.82
CA ASP A 61 -26.21 -19.64 29.01
C ASP A 61 -27.71 -19.92 28.79
N ILE A 62 -28.25 -19.55 27.63
CA ILE A 62 -29.66 -19.81 27.29
C ILE A 62 -29.96 -21.31 27.10
N GLN A 63 -28.96 -22.11 26.71
CA GLN A 63 -29.16 -23.53 26.39
C GLN A 63 -28.95 -24.47 27.59
N TYR A 64 -28.46 -23.97 28.73
CA TYR A 64 -28.15 -24.80 29.91
C TYR A 64 -28.88 -24.31 31.15
N VAL A 65 -29.52 -25.23 31.89
CA VAL A 65 -30.11 -24.97 33.21
C VAL A 65 -29.37 -25.83 34.23
N GLY A 66 -28.38 -25.26 34.92
CA GLY A 66 -27.56 -25.98 35.92
C GLY A 66 -26.07 -25.59 35.88
N ASP A 67 -25.23 -26.36 36.57
CA ASP A 67 -23.77 -26.13 36.60
C ASP A 67 -23.16 -26.46 35.23
N SER A 68 -22.70 -25.41 34.54
CA SER A 68 -22.35 -25.44 33.12
C SER A 68 -21.09 -24.63 32.82
N SER A 69 -20.24 -24.43 33.84
CA SER A 69 -19.01 -23.63 33.75
C SER A 69 -18.12 -23.99 32.54
N THR A 70 -17.95 -25.29 32.27
CA THR A 70 -17.16 -25.79 31.14
C THR A 70 -17.76 -25.43 29.78
N PRO A 71 -19.00 -25.81 29.43
CA PRO A 71 -19.60 -25.42 28.15
C PRO A 71 -19.74 -23.90 27.99
N LEU A 72 -20.01 -23.17 29.07
CA LEU A 72 -20.11 -21.70 29.08
C LEU A 72 -18.78 -21.04 28.64
N ALA A 73 -17.66 -21.53 29.19
CA ALA A 73 -16.33 -21.09 28.82
C ALA A 73 -15.97 -21.47 27.37
N ILE A 74 -16.36 -22.66 26.91
CA ILE A 74 -16.13 -23.09 25.53
C ILE A 74 -16.91 -22.23 24.55
N GLY A 75 -18.19 -21.94 24.83
CA GLY A 75 -19.02 -21.06 23.99
C GLY A 75 -18.43 -19.67 23.86
N ALA A 76 -17.99 -19.09 24.98
CA ALA A 76 -17.31 -17.80 24.98
C ALA A 76 -15.98 -17.84 24.19
N LEU A 77 -15.18 -18.89 24.34
CA LEU A 77 -13.90 -19.02 23.64
C LEU A 77 -14.10 -19.17 22.13
N VAL A 78 -14.99 -20.07 21.71
CA VAL A 78 -15.27 -20.33 20.29
C VAL A 78 -15.87 -19.08 19.62
N GLY A 79 -16.81 -18.42 20.28
CA GLY A 79 -17.39 -17.16 19.80
C GLY A 79 -16.33 -16.07 19.63
N ALA A 80 -15.45 -15.89 20.62
CA ALA A 80 -14.36 -14.93 20.55
C ALA A 80 -13.39 -15.21 19.41
N VAL A 81 -12.97 -16.47 19.23
CA VAL A 81 -12.02 -16.86 18.17
C VAL A 81 -12.61 -16.65 16.79
N ILE A 82 -13.85 -17.08 16.54
CA ILE A 82 -14.49 -16.93 15.22
C ILE A 82 -14.65 -15.45 14.86
N SER A 83 -15.13 -14.62 15.79
CA SER A 83 -15.27 -13.18 15.57
C SER A 83 -13.91 -12.49 15.33
N ALA A 84 -12.89 -12.84 16.12
CA ALA A 84 -11.54 -12.31 15.94
C ALA A 84 -10.94 -12.67 14.58
N LEU A 85 -11.12 -13.92 14.12
CA LEU A 85 -10.66 -14.35 12.80
C LEU A 85 -11.33 -13.56 11.67
N GLY A 86 -12.65 -13.37 11.72
CA GLY A 86 -13.37 -12.59 10.71
C GLY A 86 -12.91 -11.12 10.67
N VAL A 87 -12.80 -10.49 11.84
CA VAL A 87 -12.39 -9.08 11.93
C VAL A 87 -10.92 -8.89 11.57
N SER A 88 -10.06 -9.88 11.78
CA SER A 88 -8.65 -9.81 11.35
C SER A 88 -8.51 -9.59 9.84
N VAL A 89 -9.31 -10.30 9.04
CA VAL A 89 -9.30 -10.17 7.58
C VAL A 89 -9.83 -8.81 7.16
N VAL A 90 -10.99 -8.41 7.68
CA VAL A 90 -11.61 -7.11 7.36
C VAL A 90 -10.67 -5.95 7.74
N ALA A 91 -10.05 -6.00 8.92
CA ALA A 91 -9.12 -4.98 9.37
C ALA A 91 -7.90 -4.85 8.44
N VAL A 92 -7.32 -5.99 8.00
CA VAL A 92 -6.21 -5.99 7.04
C VAL A 92 -6.65 -5.40 5.69
N LEU A 93 -7.84 -5.74 5.20
CA LEU A 93 -8.36 -5.20 3.94
C LEU A 93 -8.61 -3.70 4.01
N VAL A 94 -9.26 -3.21 5.08
CA VAL A 94 -9.51 -1.78 5.29
C VAL A 94 -8.18 -1.02 5.38
N LEU A 95 -7.23 -1.55 6.14
CA LEU A 95 -5.93 -0.91 6.30
C LEU A 95 -5.10 -0.95 5.01
N ARG A 96 -5.21 -2.01 4.22
CA ARG A 96 -4.63 -2.08 2.88
C ARG A 96 -5.22 -0.99 1.99
N ALA A 97 -6.54 -0.81 2.00
CA ALA A 97 -7.19 0.24 1.23
C ALA A 97 -6.69 1.63 1.67
N MET A 98 -6.61 1.90 2.98
CA MET A 98 -6.13 3.18 3.50
C MET A 98 -4.64 3.44 3.21
N GLY A 99 -3.81 2.40 3.14
CA GLY A 99 -2.39 2.52 2.83
C GLY A 99 -2.11 3.00 1.40
N GLU A 100 -2.95 2.60 0.44
CA GLU A 100 -2.84 3.02 -0.96
C GLU A 100 -3.10 4.52 -1.11
N TRP A 101 -4.12 5.05 -0.44
CA TRP A 101 -4.44 6.49 -0.44
C TRP A 101 -3.35 7.33 0.24
N ARG A 102 -2.83 6.90 1.39
CA ARG A 102 -1.79 7.63 2.14
C ARG A 102 -0.48 7.77 1.35
N THR A 103 -0.15 6.79 0.51
CA THR A 103 1.05 6.82 -0.34
C THR A 103 0.95 7.91 -1.42
N ILE A 104 -0.25 8.14 -1.95
CA ILE A 104 -0.50 9.18 -2.98
C ILE A 104 -0.35 10.58 -2.38
N GLU A 105 -0.75 10.78 -1.14
CA GLU A 105 -0.74 12.09 -0.47
C GLU A 105 0.68 12.57 -0.13
N HIS A 106 1.53 11.69 0.38
CA HIS A 106 2.95 11.99 0.65
C HIS A 106 3.72 12.36 -0.63
N GLY A 107 3.43 11.69 -1.76
CA GLY A 107 4.01 12.01 -3.06
C GLY A 107 3.55 13.36 -3.64
N ARG A 108 2.38 13.86 -3.23
CA ARG A 108 1.87 15.19 -3.62
C ARG A 108 2.46 16.30 -2.74
N ALA A 109 2.69 16.04 -1.45
CA ALA A 109 3.32 16.99 -0.55
C ALA A 109 4.77 17.32 -0.95
N GLY A 110 5.58 16.30 -1.27
CA GLY A 110 6.98 16.51 -1.72
C GLY A 110 7.10 17.25 -3.06
N ARG A 111 6.17 17.03 -3.99
CA ARG A 111 6.13 17.74 -5.27
C ARG A 111 5.74 19.20 -5.14
N ARG A 112 4.89 19.59 -4.18
CA ARG A 112 4.55 21.00 -3.95
C ARG A 112 5.72 21.80 -3.39
N THR A 113 6.51 21.19 -2.50
CA THR A 113 7.71 21.84 -1.94
C THR A 113 8.81 22.03 -3.00
N GLY A 114 8.97 21.09 -3.94
CA GLY A 114 9.90 21.26 -5.07
C GLY A 114 9.42 22.26 -6.13
N ARG A 115 8.11 22.50 -6.24
CA ARG A 115 7.50 23.39 -7.24
C ARG A 115 7.68 24.88 -6.92
N GLY A 116 7.86 25.23 -5.65
CA GLY A 116 8.05 26.63 -5.22
C GLY A 116 9.49 27.16 -5.40
N VAL A 117 10.45 26.31 -5.74
CA VAL A 117 11.89 26.68 -5.75
C VAL A 117 12.46 26.83 -7.17
N GLY A 118 11.73 26.46 -8.22
CA GLY A 118 12.24 26.51 -9.60
C GLY A 118 11.28 26.96 -10.70
N GLU A 119 10.01 27.25 -10.39
CA GLU A 119 9.00 27.50 -11.43
C GLU A 119 8.81 28.98 -11.81
N ASP A 120 9.55 29.90 -11.17
CA ASP A 120 9.60 31.33 -11.52
C ASP A 120 10.66 31.66 -12.60
N SER A 121 11.41 30.65 -13.08
CA SER A 121 12.49 30.85 -14.08
C SER A 121 12.25 30.14 -15.42
N ALA A 122 11.09 29.51 -15.64
CA ALA A 122 10.75 28.95 -16.94
C ALA A 122 10.07 30.02 -17.81
N PRO A 123 10.62 30.40 -18.98
CA PRO A 123 9.95 31.29 -19.91
C PRO A 123 8.61 30.68 -20.31
N HIS A 124 7.51 31.42 -20.12
CA HIS A 124 6.17 30.99 -20.51
C HIS A 124 6.17 30.39 -21.92
N PRO A 125 5.71 29.14 -22.12
CA PRO A 125 5.55 28.60 -23.45
C PRO A 125 4.52 29.45 -24.18
N ARG A 126 4.98 30.20 -25.18
CA ARG A 126 4.12 30.99 -26.06
C ARG A 126 3.04 30.06 -26.60
N LEU A 127 1.79 30.29 -26.18
CA LEU A 127 0.63 29.65 -26.76
C LEU A 127 0.69 29.92 -28.27
N ARG A 128 0.94 28.86 -29.06
CA ARG A 128 0.81 28.98 -30.52
C ARG A 128 -0.66 29.31 -30.81
N PRO A 129 -0.95 30.29 -31.68
CA PRO A 129 -2.31 30.54 -32.12
C PRO A 129 -2.94 29.26 -32.62
N ARG A 130 -4.14 28.94 -32.14
CA ARG A 130 -4.95 27.83 -32.63
C ARG A 130 -5.13 28.01 -34.15
N PRO A 131 -4.78 27.03 -35.00
CA PRO A 131 -5.05 27.15 -36.42
C PRO A 131 -6.55 27.30 -36.63
N ALA A 132 -6.94 28.25 -37.48
CA ALA A 132 -8.33 28.46 -37.85
C ALA A 132 -8.93 27.16 -38.41
N PRO A 133 -10.22 26.88 -38.17
CA PRO A 133 -10.87 25.73 -38.78
C PRO A 133 -10.72 25.80 -40.30
N GLY A 134 -10.03 24.82 -40.87
CA GLY A 134 -9.90 24.67 -42.32
C GLY A 134 -11.27 24.37 -42.96
N PRO A 135 -11.40 24.57 -44.29
CA PRO A 135 -12.67 24.33 -44.98
C PRO A 135 -13.16 22.91 -44.72
N ALA A 136 -14.44 22.79 -44.39
CA ALA A 136 -15.11 21.53 -44.11
C ALA A 136 -14.87 20.53 -45.26
N LEU A 137 -14.36 19.35 -44.91
CA LEU A 137 -14.24 18.23 -45.84
C LEU A 137 -15.61 17.96 -46.48
N PRO A 138 -15.70 17.74 -47.81
CA PRO A 138 -16.94 17.34 -48.44
C PRO A 138 -17.36 15.95 -47.93
N THR A 139 -18.37 15.93 -47.07
CA THR A 139 -19.13 14.73 -46.73
C THR A 139 -20.02 14.36 -47.90
N GLY A 140 -19.78 13.17 -48.48
CA GLY A 140 -20.72 12.54 -49.40
C GLY A 140 -20.27 12.55 -50.85
N ALA A 141 -19.48 11.54 -51.23
CA ALA A 141 -19.48 11.02 -52.58
C ALA A 141 -19.26 9.49 -52.49
N ASP A 142 -20.38 8.78 -52.63
CA ASP A 142 -20.51 7.51 -53.32
C ASP A 142 -19.70 6.28 -52.83
N ARG A 143 -20.37 5.39 -52.09
CA ARG A 143 -20.05 3.95 -52.12
C ARG A 143 -21.24 3.18 -52.70
N PRO A 144 -21.33 3.01 -54.03
CA PRO A 144 -22.24 2.03 -54.60
C PRO A 144 -21.59 0.64 -54.48
N GLY A 145 -22.14 -0.25 -53.64
CA GLY A 145 -21.75 -1.66 -53.72
C GLY A 145 -22.00 -2.58 -52.52
N GLU A 146 -22.38 -2.10 -51.34
CA GLU A 146 -22.42 -2.96 -50.14
C GLU A 146 -23.85 -3.33 -49.71
N LEU A 147 -24.61 -3.97 -50.60
CA LEU A 147 -25.89 -4.63 -50.29
C LEU A 147 -26.06 -5.99 -51.01
N GLU A 148 -25.00 -6.79 -51.12
CA GLU A 148 -25.16 -8.23 -51.40
C GLU A 148 -24.07 -9.07 -50.71
N ARG A 149 -24.40 -9.63 -49.54
CA ARG A 149 -24.32 -11.07 -49.20
C ARG A 149 -24.65 -11.33 -47.73
#